data_AF-A0AA39MM76-F1
#
_entry.id   AF-A0AA39MM76-F1
#
_cell.length_a   1.000
_cell.length_b   1.000
_cell.length_c   1.000
_cell.angle_alpha   90.00
_cell.angle_beta   90.00
_cell.angle_gamma   90.00
#
_symmetry.space_group_name_H-M   'P 1'
#
loop_
_entity.id
_entity.type
_entity.pdbx_description
1 polymer ?
#
loop_
_entity_poly.entity_id
_entity_poly.type
_entity_poly.pdbx_seq_one_letter_code
_entity_poly.pdbx_strand_id
1 'polypeptide(L)'
;MGACESDKFMKHLPFLEEEISPVDKKVPKITLNAYTETGREGSTIPVLKQRSYTGIKVIPSALANTPCTTLGIVGILDEFNATLGKSYRLDSHPTLHSFLNSCIERNYDFGTAYAHFRYNSSWVRTSTNLHKGEVKDGEMRRDAVIHDGRIIRRKSVPPRRIWDLCANRVVPYWVASRGSPMSVRVEGISHAWMDANDRRDVWTPINGCEWPVPLPNDADLDLIRIELLNLLGVLGVEYVWLDVLCLRQKYDFREDYREEDLRGEALRIDEWKLDVPTIGYVYESSVQMVCYLCGLGQPLSWAPAYLVGERSWFNRAWTLQETRDRYQHQAIIAGETSDDNTRTMFRNKLESLRDVFSAKDIILQMRTRVSTNPIDRVAGLVYRLRLRYITIYDANQSEESAWEQLVNAMMYSFRADLFFCYPEPGDGRKYWRPSCTQVMDTTFPTDPSIWSSITGFLQNNENRSNFFSAAQYSNSPSWIPPNA
;
A
#
# COMPACT_ATOMS: atom_id res chain seq x y z
N MET A 1 -7.11 50.20 -8.31
CA MET A 1 -8.56 50.12 -8.09
C MET A 1 -8.97 48.67 -8.17
N GLY A 2 -9.66 48.16 -7.15
CA GLY A 2 -10.38 46.89 -7.19
C GLY A 2 -9.60 45.62 -6.79
N ALA A 3 -9.24 45.48 -5.50
CA ALA A 3 -9.04 44.17 -4.90
C ALA A 3 -10.43 43.61 -4.53
N CYS A 4 -10.76 42.40 -4.97
CA CYS A 4 -12.03 41.73 -4.68
C CYS A 4 -11.79 40.47 -3.83
N GLU A 5 -12.14 40.62 -2.55
CA GLU A 5 -12.78 39.65 -1.65
C GLU A 5 -12.34 38.17 -1.67
N SER A 6 -11.46 37.81 -0.72
CA SER A 6 -11.33 36.43 -0.23
C SER A 6 -11.13 36.30 1.29
N ASP A 7 -11.46 37.32 2.09
CA ASP A 7 -11.08 37.37 3.52
C ASP A 7 -12.25 37.50 4.52
N LYS A 8 -13.47 37.12 4.14
CA LYS A 8 -14.62 37.15 5.07
C LYS A 8 -15.51 35.92 4.97
N PHE A 9 -15.02 34.75 5.39
CA PHE A 9 -15.86 33.64 5.86
C PHE A 9 -15.09 32.71 6.80
N MET A 10 -14.55 33.26 7.90
CA MET A 10 -13.97 32.48 9.00
C MET A 10 -14.33 33.08 10.36
N LYS A 11 -15.59 33.43 10.59
CA LYS A 11 -16.12 33.68 11.95
C LYS A 11 -17.57 33.22 12.01
N HIS A 12 -17.90 32.45 13.05
CA HIS A 12 -19.22 31.95 13.46
C HIS A 12 -19.57 30.51 13.01
N LEU A 13 -18.83 29.55 13.55
CA LEU A 13 -19.38 28.24 13.91
C LEU A 13 -19.39 28.19 15.45
N PRO A 14 -20.51 27.85 16.11
CA PRO A 14 -20.55 27.76 17.56
C PRO A 14 -19.69 26.56 17.99
N PHE A 15 -18.53 26.86 18.58
CA PHE A 15 -17.85 25.93 19.46
C PHE A 15 -18.79 25.67 20.63
N LEU A 16 -19.47 24.53 20.63
CA LEU A 16 -19.95 23.95 21.87
C LEU A 16 -18.71 23.46 22.61
N GLU A 17 -18.19 24.31 23.48
CA GLU A 17 -17.29 23.92 24.56
C GLU A 17 -18.02 22.86 25.39
N GLU A 18 -17.72 21.59 25.15
CA GLU A 18 -18.02 20.55 26.12
C GLU A 18 -17.22 20.86 27.39
N GLU A 19 -17.92 20.96 28.52
CA GLU A 19 -17.34 21.08 29.85
C GLU A 19 -16.26 20.00 30.06
N ILE A 20 -15.01 20.42 30.01
CA ILE A 20 -13.86 19.61 30.38
C ILE A 20 -13.93 19.42 31.90
N SER A 21 -14.47 18.28 32.32
CA SER A 21 -14.26 17.75 33.66
C SER A 21 -12.76 17.48 33.86
N PRO A 22 -12.09 18.12 34.83
CA PRO A 22 -10.66 17.94 35.06
C PRO A 22 -10.42 16.73 35.97
N VAL A 23 -10.37 15.54 35.37
CA VAL A 23 -9.59 14.42 35.92
C VAL A 23 -8.83 13.81 34.76
N ASP A 24 -7.58 14.24 34.57
CA ASP A 24 -6.61 13.58 33.71
C ASP A 24 -6.34 12.16 34.23
N LYS A 25 -7.24 11.22 33.94
CA LYS A 25 -6.90 9.79 33.98
C LYS A 25 -5.90 9.56 32.85
N LYS A 26 -4.62 9.54 33.20
CA LYS A 26 -3.52 9.20 32.29
C LYS A 26 -3.84 7.88 31.59
N VAL A 27 -3.98 7.91 30.26
CA VAL A 27 -4.26 6.71 29.46
C VAL A 27 -3.20 5.64 29.79
N PRO A 28 -3.60 4.40 30.14
CA PRO A 28 -2.66 3.36 30.54
C PRO A 28 -1.64 3.06 29.45
N LYS A 29 -0.39 2.86 29.87
CA LYS A 29 0.68 2.35 29.01
C LYS A 29 0.70 0.83 29.08
N ILE A 30 0.70 0.19 27.93
CA ILE A 30 0.73 -1.26 27.77
C ILE A 30 2.06 -1.62 27.12
N THR A 31 2.71 -2.65 27.64
CA THR A 31 3.97 -3.18 27.11
C THR A 31 3.69 -4.47 26.34
N LEU A 32 4.03 -4.47 25.06
CA LEU A 32 4.12 -5.64 24.20
C LEU A 32 5.57 -6.12 24.23
N ASN A 33 5.82 -7.41 24.35
CA ASN A 33 7.17 -7.96 24.29
C ASN A 33 7.18 -9.33 23.62
N ALA A 34 8.35 -9.69 23.07
CA ALA A 34 8.51 -10.93 22.31
C ALA A 34 8.09 -12.18 23.11
N TYR A 35 8.32 -12.20 24.43
CA TYR A 35 7.98 -13.35 25.27
C TYR A 35 6.47 -13.52 25.42
N THR A 36 5.74 -12.44 25.71
CA THR A 36 4.27 -12.52 25.85
C THR A 36 3.56 -12.75 24.52
N GLU A 37 4.11 -12.25 23.41
CA GLU A 37 3.50 -12.39 22.09
C GLU A 37 3.84 -13.73 21.42
N THR A 38 5.07 -14.26 21.61
CA THR A 38 5.56 -15.44 20.86
C THR A 38 6.16 -16.55 21.72
N GLY A 39 6.27 -16.36 23.04
CA GLY A 39 6.98 -17.28 23.94
C GLY A 39 8.51 -17.23 23.84
N ARG A 40 9.08 -16.43 22.94
CA ARG A 40 10.53 -16.31 22.73
C ARG A 40 11.14 -15.23 23.62
N GLU A 41 12.28 -15.52 24.24
CA GLU A 41 13.01 -14.51 25.00
C GLU A 41 13.51 -13.38 24.09
N GLY A 42 13.30 -12.13 24.49
CA GLY A 42 13.71 -10.96 23.70
C GLY A 42 15.22 -10.91 23.40
N SER A 43 16.06 -11.45 24.29
CA SER A 43 17.51 -11.59 24.09
C SER A 43 17.88 -12.41 22.85
N THR A 44 17.04 -13.38 22.48
CA THR A 44 17.23 -14.27 21.32
C THR A 44 16.72 -13.66 20.01
N ILE A 45 15.99 -12.55 20.07
CA ILE A 45 15.49 -11.85 18.88
C ILE A 45 16.60 -10.96 18.31
N PRO A 46 17.09 -11.23 17.08
CA PRO A 46 18.22 -10.49 16.50
C PRO A 46 17.84 -9.04 16.16
N VAL A 47 16.59 -8.81 15.75
CA VAL A 47 16.10 -7.47 15.43
C VAL A 47 15.75 -6.73 16.72
N LEU A 48 16.51 -5.69 17.04
CA LEU A 48 16.44 -5.01 18.34
C LEU A 48 15.06 -4.42 18.60
N LYS A 49 14.44 -3.84 17.57
CA LYS A 49 13.12 -3.18 17.66
C LYS A 49 11.94 -4.14 17.70
N GLN A 50 12.15 -5.45 17.54
CA GLN A 50 11.10 -6.48 17.69
C GLN A 50 10.95 -6.98 19.14
N ARG A 51 11.87 -6.60 20.04
CA ARG A 51 11.94 -7.18 21.39
C ARG A 51 10.83 -6.72 22.32
N SER A 52 10.52 -5.43 22.32
CA SER A 52 9.48 -4.84 23.16
C SER A 52 9.05 -3.46 22.67
N TYR A 53 7.81 -3.10 22.95
CA TYR A 53 7.25 -1.78 22.72
C TYR A 53 6.34 -1.40 23.89
N THR A 54 6.43 -0.16 24.38
CA THR A 54 5.51 0.37 25.39
C THR A 54 4.79 1.59 24.83
N GLY A 55 3.46 1.51 24.72
CA GLY A 55 2.64 2.56 24.15
C GLY A 55 1.28 2.68 24.82
N ILE A 56 0.48 3.65 24.39
CA ILE A 56 -0.90 3.82 24.86
C ILE A 56 -1.86 3.23 23.83
N LYS A 57 -3.04 2.81 24.27
CA LYS A 57 -4.13 2.31 23.39
C LYS A 57 -3.74 1.13 22.50
N VAL A 58 -2.63 0.43 22.79
CA VAL A 58 -2.22 -0.80 22.12
C VAL A 58 -2.67 -2.00 22.94
N ILE A 59 -3.12 -3.07 22.28
CA ILE A 59 -3.56 -4.29 22.97
C ILE A 59 -2.65 -5.49 22.63
N PRO A 60 -2.39 -6.41 23.58
CA PRO A 60 -1.67 -7.66 23.30
C PRO A 60 -2.40 -8.54 22.29
N SER A 61 -1.68 -9.37 21.53
CA SER A 61 -2.31 -10.30 20.56
C SER A 61 -3.30 -11.25 21.24
N ALA A 62 -2.98 -11.77 22.43
CA ALA A 62 -3.86 -12.66 23.18
C ALA A 62 -5.23 -12.02 23.47
N LEU A 63 -5.24 -10.75 23.90
CA LEU A 63 -6.48 -10.01 24.11
C LEU A 63 -7.19 -9.74 22.77
N ALA A 64 -6.46 -9.27 21.75
CA ALA A 64 -7.02 -9.02 20.42
C ALA A 64 -7.72 -10.25 19.84
N ASN A 65 -7.14 -11.44 20.04
CA ASN A 65 -7.63 -12.73 19.53
C ASN A 65 -8.78 -13.32 20.36
N THR A 66 -9.12 -12.73 21.50
CA THR A 66 -10.21 -13.24 22.34
C THR A 66 -11.56 -12.97 21.67
N PRO A 67 -12.40 -13.99 21.43
CA PRO A 67 -13.75 -13.80 20.89
C PRO A 67 -14.61 -12.91 21.79
N CYS A 68 -15.37 -11.97 21.21
CA CYS A 68 -16.30 -11.12 21.97
C CYS A 68 -17.36 -11.94 22.72
N THR A 69 -17.76 -13.07 22.15
CA THR A 69 -18.70 -14.03 22.78
C THR A 69 -18.19 -14.57 24.11
N THR A 70 -16.87 -14.76 24.25
CA THR A 70 -16.23 -15.25 25.48
C THR A 70 -16.21 -14.18 26.58
N LEU A 71 -15.98 -12.92 26.21
CA LEU A 71 -15.94 -11.80 27.16
C LEU A 71 -17.35 -11.36 27.61
N GLY A 72 -18.33 -11.49 26.71
CA GLY A 72 -19.65 -10.90 26.88
C GLY A 72 -19.62 -9.36 26.88
N ILE A 73 -20.79 -8.74 26.92
CA ILE A 73 -20.91 -7.26 26.82
C ILE A 73 -20.10 -6.55 27.91
N VAL A 74 -20.20 -7.04 29.15
CA VAL A 74 -19.53 -6.45 30.31
C VAL A 74 -18.01 -6.59 30.18
N GLY A 75 -17.50 -7.77 29.85
CA GLY A 75 -16.06 -7.99 29.69
C GLY A 75 -15.46 -7.14 28.57
N ILE A 76 -16.15 -7.00 27.42
CA ILE A 76 -15.68 -6.13 26.33
C ILE A 76 -15.59 -4.67 26.81
N LEU A 77 -16.62 -4.19 27.52
CA LEU A 77 -16.64 -2.83 28.04
C LEU A 77 -15.53 -2.57 29.07
N ASP A 78 -15.29 -3.53 29.95
CA ASP A 78 -14.25 -3.45 30.97
C ASP A 78 -12.86 -3.36 30.31
N GLU A 79 -12.59 -4.18 29.30
CA GLU A 79 -11.33 -4.14 28.54
C GLU A 79 -11.18 -2.84 27.72
N PHE A 80 -12.26 -2.31 27.14
CA PHE A 80 -12.25 -0.99 26.51
C PHE A 80 -11.90 0.11 27.51
N ASN A 81 -12.54 0.11 28.68
CA ASN A 81 -12.29 1.08 29.73
C ASN A 81 -10.85 1.00 30.26
N ALA A 82 -10.38 -0.22 30.52
CA ALA A 82 -9.02 -0.49 30.97
C ALA A 82 -7.98 -0.01 29.95
N THR A 83 -8.16 -0.34 28.67
CA THR A 83 -7.20 0.02 27.61
C THR A 83 -7.20 1.52 27.30
N LEU A 84 -8.38 2.16 27.29
CA LEU A 84 -8.53 3.57 26.90
C LEU A 84 -8.42 4.55 28.08
N GLY A 85 -8.35 4.05 29.32
CA GLY A 85 -8.40 4.87 30.53
C GLY A 85 -9.77 5.55 30.71
N LYS A 86 -10.84 4.89 30.30
CA LYS A 86 -12.22 5.42 30.33
C LYS A 86 -13.05 4.75 31.42
N SER A 87 -14.27 5.23 31.62
CA SER A 87 -15.21 4.72 32.63
C SER A 87 -16.63 4.74 32.07
N TYR A 88 -16.76 4.26 30.84
CA TYR A 88 -18.02 4.13 30.15
C TYR A 88 -18.94 3.15 30.89
N ARG A 89 -20.22 3.48 30.94
CA ARG A 89 -21.25 2.69 31.60
C ARG A 89 -22.39 2.45 30.60
N LEU A 90 -22.94 1.22 30.61
CA LEU A 90 -24.02 0.81 29.71
C LEU A 90 -25.32 1.59 29.96
N ASP A 91 -25.62 1.88 31.23
CA ASP A 91 -26.80 2.65 31.66
C ASP A 91 -26.87 4.05 31.03
N SER A 92 -25.71 4.66 30.83
CA SER A 92 -25.55 6.03 30.36
C SER A 92 -25.41 6.12 28.83
N HIS A 93 -25.21 4.99 28.13
CA HIS A 93 -24.91 4.96 26.69
C HIS A 93 -25.64 3.81 25.98
N PRO A 94 -26.95 3.93 25.68
CA PRO A 94 -27.71 2.87 24.99
C PRO A 94 -27.13 2.44 23.64
N THR A 95 -26.51 3.37 22.91
CA THR A 95 -25.84 3.09 21.62
C THR A 95 -24.60 2.22 21.77
N LEU A 96 -23.89 2.31 22.90
CA LEU A 96 -22.75 1.45 23.23
C LEU A 96 -23.21 0.00 23.42
N HIS A 97 -24.28 -0.21 24.17
CA HIS A 97 -24.84 -1.56 24.36
C HIS A 97 -25.24 -2.21 23.03
N SER A 98 -25.89 -1.47 22.14
CA SER A 98 -26.23 -1.95 20.80
C SER A 98 -24.99 -2.30 19.95
N PHE A 99 -23.94 -1.48 20.02
CA PHE A 99 -22.68 -1.76 19.34
C PHE A 99 -22.02 -3.05 19.85
N LEU A 100 -21.91 -3.21 21.18
CA LEU A 100 -21.29 -4.38 21.80
C LEU A 100 -22.07 -5.67 21.47
N ASN A 101 -23.41 -5.62 21.49
CA ASN A 101 -24.24 -6.73 21.01
C ASN A 101 -23.96 -7.07 19.56
N SER A 102 -23.87 -6.06 18.68
CA SER A 102 -23.56 -6.31 17.28
C SER A 102 -22.17 -6.93 17.09
N CYS A 103 -21.19 -6.65 17.95
CA CYS A 103 -19.89 -7.32 17.90
C CYS A 103 -20.01 -8.81 18.21
N ILE A 104 -20.83 -9.19 19.20
CA ILE A 104 -21.10 -10.58 19.57
C ILE A 104 -21.87 -11.29 18.45
N GLU A 105 -22.95 -10.70 17.94
CA GLU A 105 -23.77 -11.26 16.86
C GLU A 105 -22.98 -11.50 15.57
N ARG A 106 -21.98 -10.64 15.30
CA ARG A 106 -21.09 -10.76 14.14
C ARG A 106 -19.88 -11.66 14.38
N ASN A 107 -19.79 -12.31 15.54
CA ASN A 107 -18.65 -13.15 15.94
C ASN A 107 -17.30 -12.42 15.85
N TYR A 108 -17.27 -11.14 16.21
CA TYR A 108 -16.01 -10.40 16.25
C TYR A 108 -15.12 -10.89 17.38
N ASP A 109 -13.81 -10.87 17.14
CA ASP A 109 -12.84 -10.86 18.23
C ASP A 109 -12.71 -9.44 18.82
N PHE A 110 -12.06 -9.37 19.99
CA PHE A 110 -11.90 -8.11 20.70
C PHE A 110 -11.07 -7.11 19.90
N GLY A 111 -10.05 -7.54 19.15
CA GLY A 111 -9.23 -6.65 18.33
C GLY A 111 -10.06 -5.94 17.27
N THR A 112 -10.98 -6.66 16.62
CA THR A 112 -11.90 -6.10 15.63
C THR A 112 -12.83 -5.11 16.29
N ALA A 113 -13.50 -5.50 17.39
CA ALA A 113 -14.38 -4.61 18.14
C ALA A 113 -13.64 -3.33 18.60
N TYR A 114 -12.40 -3.49 19.07
CA TYR A 114 -11.54 -2.42 19.53
C TYR A 114 -11.15 -1.45 18.41
N ALA A 115 -10.78 -1.94 17.22
CA ALA A 115 -10.48 -1.10 16.06
C ALA A 115 -11.67 -0.22 15.65
N HIS A 116 -12.90 -0.76 15.75
CA HIS A 116 -14.13 -0.02 15.47
C HIS A 116 -14.47 1.01 16.57
N PHE A 117 -14.04 0.79 17.81
CA PHE A 117 -14.43 1.57 18.98
C PHE A 117 -13.42 2.66 19.41
N ARG A 118 -12.11 2.38 19.34
CA ARG A 118 -11.00 3.12 20.00
C ARG A 118 -11.00 4.65 19.86
N TYR A 119 -11.50 5.18 18.75
CA TYR A 119 -11.43 6.60 18.41
C TYR A 119 -12.77 7.30 18.34
N ASN A 120 -13.76 6.72 18.98
CA ASN A 120 -15.09 7.25 19.01
C ASN A 120 -15.15 8.48 19.95
N SER A 121 -15.07 9.69 19.39
CA SER A 121 -15.32 10.95 20.11
C SER A 121 -16.80 11.35 20.14
N SER A 122 -17.63 10.71 19.33
CA SER A 122 -19.08 10.90 19.33
C SER A 122 -19.71 9.57 18.96
N TRP A 123 -20.51 9.02 19.89
CA TRP A 123 -21.13 7.69 19.98
C TRP A 123 -21.94 7.19 18.76
N VAL A 124 -21.70 7.76 17.59
CA VAL A 124 -22.38 7.66 16.30
C VAL A 124 -21.69 6.61 15.42
N ARG A 125 -21.39 5.43 15.97
CA ARG A 125 -21.16 4.22 15.16
C ARG A 125 -22.01 3.07 15.70
N THR A 126 -23.32 3.20 15.54
CA THR A 126 -24.24 2.07 15.65
C THR A 126 -23.98 1.07 14.51
N SER A 127 -24.52 -0.14 14.62
CA SER A 127 -24.52 -1.13 13.54
C SER A 127 -24.96 -0.54 12.19
N THR A 128 -25.93 0.38 12.20
CA THR A 128 -26.39 1.15 11.03
C THR A 128 -25.29 1.96 10.35
N ASN A 129 -24.37 2.55 11.11
CA ASN A 129 -23.29 3.37 10.56
C ASN A 129 -22.11 2.53 10.04
N LEU A 130 -21.88 1.34 10.61
CA LEU A 130 -20.97 0.36 10.03
C LEU A 130 -21.46 -0.07 8.66
N HIS A 131 -22.74 -0.44 8.55
CA HIS A 131 -23.36 -0.81 7.28
C HIS A 131 -23.31 0.32 6.25
N LYS A 132 -23.60 1.57 6.64
CA LYS A 132 -23.46 2.73 5.74
C LYS A 132 -22.04 2.93 5.22
N GLY A 133 -21.02 2.70 6.06
CA GLY A 133 -19.62 2.81 5.66
C GLY A 133 -19.24 1.77 4.61
N GLU A 134 -19.65 0.53 4.84
CA GLU A 134 -19.47 -0.59 3.91
C GLU A 134 -20.16 -0.36 2.56
N VAL A 135 -21.42 0.08 2.58
CA VAL A 135 -22.18 0.39 1.35
C VAL A 135 -21.49 1.49 0.55
N LYS A 136 -21.07 2.58 1.20
CA LYS A 136 -20.40 3.70 0.55
C LYS A 136 -19.04 3.31 -0.04
N ASP A 137 -18.25 2.49 0.67
CA ASP A 137 -16.99 1.98 0.12
C ASP A 137 -17.25 1.09 -1.10
N GLY A 138 -18.26 0.24 -1.04
CA GLY A 138 -18.68 -0.59 -2.18
C GLY A 138 -19.14 0.22 -3.39
N GLU A 139 -19.95 1.27 -3.19
CA GLU A 139 -20.36 2.20 -4.25
C GLU A 139 -19.16 2.92 -4.86
N MET A 140 -18.29 3.50 -4.03
CA MET A 140 -17.08 4.19 -4.49
C MET A 140 -16.20 3.27 -5.35
N ARG A 141 -16.02 2.00 -4.96
CA ARG A 141 -15.19 1.06 -5.73
C ARG A 141 -15.83 0.64 -7.04
N ARG A 142 -17.16 0.49 -7.10
CA ARG A 142 -17.88 0.23 -8.36
C ARG A 142 -17.79 1.42 -9.31
N ASP A 143 -17.94 2.62 -8.78
CA ASP A 143 -17.91 3.87 -9.56
C ASP A 143 -16.49 4.28 -9.97
N ALA A 144 -15.45 3.73 -9.32
CA ALA A 144 -14.06 4.01 -9.63
C ALA A 144 -13.63 3.52 -11.02
N VAL A 145 -14.25 2.42 -11.50
CA VAL A 145 -13.98 1.82 -12.81
C VAL A 145 -15.08 2.26 -13.78
N ILE A 146 -14.74 3.05 -14.79
CA ILE A 146 -15.70 3.44 -15.83
C ILE A 146 -15.87 2.34 -16.88
N HIS A 147 -16.91 2.44 -17.74
CA HIS A 147 -17.35 1.36 -18.65
C HIS A 147 -16.27 0.77 -19.57
N ASP A 148 -15.19 1.48 -19.88
CA ASP A 148 -14.09 1.02 -20.73
C ASP A 148 -12.89 0.44 -19.95
N GLY A 149 -13.05 0.18 -18.65
CA GLY A 149 -12.02 -0.39 -17.79
C GLY A 149 -10.96 0.62 -17.31
N ARG A 150 -11.18 1.92 -17.51
CA ARG A 150 -10.30 2.98 -16.99
C ARG A 150 -10.70 3.40 -15.58
N ILE A 151 -9.70 3.84 -14.82
CA ILE A 151 -9.85 4.44 -13.49
C ILE A 151 -9.22 5.84 -13.55
N ILE A 152 -10.07 6.86 -13.54
CA ILE A 152 -9.66 8.26 -13.77
C ILE A 152 -9.24 8.93 -12.47
N ARG A 153 -9.86 8.56 -11.34
CA ARG A 153 -9.62 9.19 -10.03
C ARG A 153 -8.79 8.30 -9.11
N ARG A 154 -7.59 7.91 -9.55
CA ARG A 154 -6.72 6.98 -8.78
C ARG A 154 -6.42 7.43 -7.34
N LYS A 155 -6.32 8.74 -7.08
CA LYS A 155 -6.11 9.31 -5.72
C LYS A 155 -7.35 9.25 -4.83
N SER A 156 -8.50 8.93 -5.40
CA SER A 156 -9.78 8.81 -4.69
C SER A 156 -10.12 7.37 -4.34
N VAL A 157 -9.26 6.40 -4.69
CA VAL A 157 -9.41 4.99 -4.34
C VAL A 157 -8.36 4.64 -3.28
N PRO A 158 -8.70 4.73 -1.98
CA PRO A 158 -7.80 4.29 -0.93
C PRO A 158 -7.64 2.77 -0.95
N PRO A 159 -6.58 2.23 -0.31
CA PRO A 159 -6.45 0.78 -0.14
C PRO A 159 -7.72 0.20 0.49
N ARG A 160 -8.13 -1.00 0.08
CA ARG A 160 -9.35 -1.63 0.61
C ARG A 160 -9.26 -1.87 2.10
N ARG A 161 -8.10 -2.36 2.54
CA ARG A 161 -7.83 -2.73 3.92
C ARG A 161 -6.50 -2.14 4.35
N ILE A 162 -6.35 -1.91 5.64
CA ILE A 162 -5.13 -1.45 6.29
C ILE A 162 -4.97 -2.16 7.62
N TRP A 163 -3.73 -2.34 8.08
CA TRP A 163 -3.45 -2.95 9.37
C TRP A 163 -3.41 -1.89 10.47
N ASP A 164 -4.35 -1.97 11.42
CA ASP A 164 -4.31 -1.23 12.67
C ASP A 164 -3.31 -1.89 13.63
N LEU A 165 -2.15 -1.27 13.80
CA LEU A 165 -1.08 -1.75 14.66
C LEU A 165 -1.46 -1.74 16.14
N CYS A 166 -2.43 -0.92 16.56
CA CYS A 166 -2.80 -0.86 17.96
C CYS A 166 -3.83 -1.94 18.31
N ALA A 167 -4.76 -2.22 17.39
CA ALA A 167 -5.78 -3.26 17.53
C ALA A 167 -5.33 -4.66 17.05
N ASN A 168 -4.20 -4.73 16.36
CA ASN A 168 -3.68 -5.94 15.71
C ASN A 168 -4.64 -6.56 14.68
N ARG A 169 -5.35 -5.72 13.92
CA ARG A 169 -6.33 -6.20 12.93
C ARG A 169 -6.22 -5.44 11.63
N VAL A 170 -6.34 -6.18 10.53
CA VAL A 170 -6.61 -5.63 9.21
C VAL A 170 -8.07 -5.23 9.17
N VAL A 171 -8.31 -3.94 8.94
CA VAL A 171 -9.66 -3.36 8.89
C VAL A 171 -9.88 -2.66 7.57
N PRO A 172 -11.14 -2.55 7.11
CA PRO A 172 -11.46 -1.71 5.96
C PRO A 172 -11.00 -0.27 6.17
N TYR A 173 -10.48 0.39 5.13
CA TYR A 173 -9.95 1.76 5.25
C TYR A 173 -10.98 2.75 5.80
N TRP A 174 -12.26 2.59 5.45
CA TRP A 174 -13.34 3.45 5.94
C TRP A 174 -13.55 3.35 7.47
N VAL A 175 -13.13 2.27 8.12
CA VAL A 175 -13.14 2.14 9.58
C VAL A 175 -12.16 3.15 10.18
N ALA A 176 -10.94 3.22 9.66
CA ALA A 176 -9.93 4.17 10.10
C ALA A 176 -10.22 5.62 9.69
N SER A 177 -10.87 5.81 8.53
CA SER A 177 -11.15 7.15 7.96
C SER A 177 -12.22 7.94 8.72
N ARG A 178 -13.00 7.26 9.57
CA ARG A 178 -14.03 7.88 10.44
C ARG A 178 -15.00 8.78 9.67
N GLY A 179 -15.25 8.47 8.40
CA GLY A 179 -16.15 9.24 7.53
C GLY A 179 -15.48 10.37 6.75
N SER A 180 -14.18 10.59 6.89
CA SER A 180 -13.38 11.50 6.07
C SER A 180 -12.42 10.70 5.17
N PRO A 181 -12.74 10.51 3.87
CA PRO A 181 -12.05 9.57 2.98
C PRO A 181 -10.54 9.82 2.73
N MET A 182 -9.95 10.87 3.30
CA MET A 182 -8.56 11.27 3.01
C MET A 182 -7.76 11.77 4.22
N SER A 183 -8.23 11.53 5.45
CA SER A 183 -7.56 12.03 6.67
C SER A 183 -6.72 11.00 7.43
N VAL A 184 -6.62 9.76 6.95
CA VAL A 184 -5.85 8.72 7.64
C VAL A 184 -4.41 8.73 7.13
N ARG A 185 -3.48 8.90 8.05
CA ARG A 185 -2.07 8.66 7.77
C ARG A 185 -1.82 7.17 7.74
N VAL A 186 -1.55 6.63 6.56
CA VAL A 186 -1.21 5.23 6.31
C VAL A 186 0.19 5.17 5.73
N GLU A 187 1.06 4.42 6.39
CA GLU A 187 2.44 4.20 5.92
C GLU A 187 2.54 2.85 5.20
N GLY A 188 3.15 2.87 4.02
CA GLY A 188 3.39 1.65 3.23
C GLY A 188 4.56 0.87 3.79
N ILE A 189 4.38 -0.45 3.87
CA ILE A 189 5.44 -1.39 4.19
C ILE A 189 5.87 -2.05 2.89
N SER A 190 7.17 -1.99 2.63
CA SER A 190 7.81 -2.56 1.46
C SER A 190 8.76 -3.65 1.94
N HIS A 191 8.83 -4.78 1.24
CA HIS A 191 9.69 -5.87 1.68
C HIS A 191 10.20 -6.73 0.53
N ALA A 192 11.36 -7.35 0.73
CA ALA A 192 11.86 -8.37 -0.17
C ALA A 192 11.03 -9.65 -0.05
N TRP A 193 10.95 -10.40 -1.14
CA TRP A 193 10.31 -11.72 -1.14
C TRP A 193 11.34 -12.78 -0.81
N MET A 194 10.93 -13.77 -0.03
CA MET A 194 11.74 -14.97 0.21
C MET A 194 11.45 -16.04 -0.85
N ASP A 195 12.36 -17.01 -0.97
CA ASP A 195 12.11 -18.21 -1.76
C ASP A 195 10.90 -18.98 -1.22
N ALA A 196 10.27 -19.80 -2.07
CA ALA A 196 9.15 -20.64 -1.66
C ALA A 196 9.53 -21.61 -0.53
N ASN A 197 10.78 -22.10 -0.50
CA ASN A 197 11.26 -22.99 0.56
C ASN A 197 11.58 -22.24 1.88
N ASP A 198 11.86 -20.93 1.78
CA ASP A 198 12.21 -20.08 2.92
C ASP A 198 11.02 -19.33 3.51
N ARG A 199 9.81 -19.67 3.06
CA ARG A 199 8.55 -19.06 3.52
C ARG A 199 7.49 -20.12 3.79
N ARG A 200 6.53 -19.75 4.62
CA ARG A 200 5.34 -20.53 4.95
C ARG A 200 4.09 -19.67 4.84
N ASP A 201 2.98 -20.32 4.57
CA ASP A 201 1.66 -19.71 4.52
C ASP A 201 1.00 -19.82 5.90
N VAL A 202 0.69 -18.67 6.51
CA VAL A 202 0.17 -18.59 7.89
C VAL A 202 -1.27 -18.07 7.88
N TRP A 203 -2.21 -18.90 8.33
CA TRP A 203 -3.56 -18.45 8.66
C TRP A 203 -3.52 -17.70 9.98
N THR A 204 -4.00 -16.45 9.98
CA THR A 204 -3.90 -15.57 11.14
C THR A 204 -5.20 -14.81 11.40
N PRO A 205 -5.60 -14.64 12.67
CA PRO A 205 -6.75 -13.80 13.00
C PRO A 205 -6.52 -12.32 12.65
N ILE A 206 -5.26 -11.89 12.39
CA ILE A 206 -4.93 -10.51 12.04
C ILE A 206 -5.69 -10.05 10.78
N ASN A 207 -5.81 -10.90 9.76
CA ASN A 207 -6.63 -10.64 8.56
C ASN A 207 -7.96 -11.40 8.58
N GLY A 208 -8.45 -11.78 9.76
CA GLY A 208 -9.70 -12.51 9.93
C GLY A 208 -9.66 -13.96 9.40
N CYS A 209 -8.47 -14.54 9.22
CA CYS A 209 -8.28 -15.84 8.58
C CYS A 209 -8.91 -15.91 7.18
N GLU A 210 -8.99 -14.80 6.45
CA GLU A 210 -9.64 -14.78 5.13
C GLU A 210 -8.75 -15.34 3.99
N TRP A 211 -7.42 -15.28 4.18
CA TRP A 211 -6.41 -15.91 3.31
C TRP A 211 -5.12 -16.13 4.13
N PRO A 212 -4.26 -17.09 3.75
CA PRO A 212 -3.00 -17.27 4.44
C PRO A 212 -1.99 -16.19 4.03
N VAL A 213 -1.17 -15.77 4.98
CA VAL A 213 -0.14 -14.74 4.79
C VAL A 213 1.20 -15.43 4.51
N PRO A 214 1.83 -15.22 3.34
CA PRO A 214 3.15 -15.75 3.07
C PRO A 214 4.21 -15.01 3.89
N LEU A 215 4.87 -15.72 4.80
CA LEU A 215 5.87 -15.16 5.72
C LEU A 215 7.17 -15.94 5.66
N PRO A 216 8.34 -15.28 5.81
CA PRO A 216 9.59 -16.01 6.03
C PRO A 216 9.47 -17.00 7.20
N ASN A 217 10.14 -18.14 7.12
CA ASN A 217 10.04 -19.21 8.13
C ASN A 217 10.35 -18.73 9.56
N ASP A 218 11.25 -17.76 9.71
CA ASP A 218 11.67 -17.26 11.02
C ASP A 218 10.97 -15.96 11.43
N ALA A 219 10.05 -15.47 10.60
CA ALA A 219 9.30 -14.24 10.85
C ALA A 219 8.00 -14.52 11.61
N ASP A 220 7.57 -13.50 12.35
CA ASP A 220 6.35 -13.49 13.16
C ASP A 220 5.67 -12.13 13.05
N LEU A 221 4.35 -12.11 12.81
CA LEU A 221 3.59 -10.88 12.59
C LEU A 221 3.50 -10.01 13.85
N ASP A 222 3.45 -10.61 15.04
CA ASP A 222 3.39 -9.85 16.29
C ASP A 222 4.76 -9.22 16.61
N LEU A 223 5.86 -9.89 16.25
CA LEU A 223 7.20 -9.26 16.30
C LEU A 223 7.35 -8.12 15.29
N ILE A 224 6.91 -8.34 14.04
CA ILE A 224 6.89 -7.29 13.00
C ILE A 224 6.07 -6.10 13.49
N ARG A 225 4.89 -6.34 14.08
CA ARG A 225 4.04 -5.29 14.67
C ARG A 225 4.77 -4.50 15.76
N ILE A 226 5.48 -5.16 16.69
CA ILE A 226 6.28 -4.48 17.73
C ILE A 226 7.32 -3.55 17.07
N GLU A 227 8.01 -4.03 16.04
CA GLU A 227 8.98 -3.24 15.30
C GLU A 227 8.35 -2.03 14.60
N LEU A 228 7.23 -2.24 13.90
CA LEU A 228 6.52 -1.15 13.24
C LEU A 228 6.02 -0.10 14.24
N LEU A 229 5.52 -0.51 15.41
CA LEU A 229 5.15 0.38 16.50
C LEU A 229 6.36 1.17 17.02
N ASN A 230 7.53 0.55 17.13
CA ASN A 230 8.77 1.24 17.53
C ASN A 230 9.29 2.22 16.46
N LEU A 231 9.14 1.90 15.17
CA LEU A 231 9.61 2.74 14.06
C LEU A 231 8.66 3.91 13.80
N LEU A 232 7.36 3.67 13.84
CA LEU A 232 6.33 4.60 13.37
C LEU A 232 5.52 5.24 14.52
N GLY A 233 5.47 4.60 15.68
CA GLY A 233 4.70 5.08 16.83
C GLY A 233 5.21 6.39 17.41
N VAL A 234 6.52 6.68 17.29
CA VAL A 234 7.09 7.98 17.67
C VAL A 234 6.54 9.14 16.81
N LEU A 235 5.97 8.82 15.65
CA LEU A 235 5.34 9.77 14.72
C LEU A 235 3.82 9.76 14.83
N GLY A 236 3.25 9.03 15.79
CA GLY A 236 1.81 8.86 15.96
C GLY A 236 1.13 8.09 14.83
N VAL A 237 1.87 7.26 14.09
CA VAL A 237 1.30 6.41 13.05
C VAL A 237 0.80 5.12 13.68
N GLU A 238 -0.44 4.76 13.34
CA GLU A 238 -1.13 3.59 13.89
C GLU A 238 -1.61 2.63 12.81
N TYR A 239 -1.65 3.08 11.56
CA TYR A 239 -2.14 2.33 10.43
C TYR A 239 -1.05 2.18 9.41
N VAL A 240 -0.85 0.95 8.97
CA VAL A 240 0.10 0.61 7.91
C VAL A 240 -0.60 -0.17 6.81
N TRP A 241 -0.01 -0.18 5.64
CA TRP A 241 -0.41 -1.07 4.56
C TRP A 241 0.72 -2.04 4.27
N LEU A 242 0.45 -3.32 4.47
CA LEU A 242 1.35 -4.42 4.14
C LEU A 242 0.60 -5.31 3.15
N ASP A 243 1.12 -5.44 1.93
CA ASP A 243 0.49 -6.15 0.82
C ASP A 243 0.03 -7.57 1.20
N VAL A 244 0.88 -8.38 1.84
CA VAL A 244 0.57 -9.76 2.23
C VAL A 244 -0.59 -9.87 3.23
N LEU A 245 -0.85 -8.80 3.99
CA LEU A 245 -1.95 -8.71 4.97
C LEU A 245 -3.18 -7.95 4.46
N CYS A 246 -2.99 -6.94 3.62
CA CYS A 246 -4.03 -5.98 3.24
C CYS A 246 -4.61 -6.26 1.84
N LEU A 247 -3.89 -7.01 1.01
CA LEU A 247 -4.32 -7.47 -0.30
C LEU A 247 -4.50 -8.99 -0.26
N ARG A 248 -5.64 -9.48 -0.76
CA ARG A 248 -5.92 -10.91 -0.80
C ARG A 248 -4.89 -11.63 -1.66
N GLN A 249 -4.23 -12.65 -1.09
CA GLN A 249 -3.17 -13.39 -1.76
C GLN A 249 -3.72 -14.62 -2.49
N LYS A 250 -3.00 -15.07 -3.52
CA LYS A 250 -3.24 -16.37 -4.15
C LYS A 250 -2.63 -17.45 -3.26
N TYR A 251 -3.34 -18.55 -3.06
CA TYR A 251 -2.89 -19.70 -2.26
C TYR A 251 -3.47 -21.00 -2.81
N ASP A 252 -2.89 -22.13 -2.40
CA ASP A 252 -3.34 -23.46 -2.81
C ASP A 252 -4.60 -23.88 -2.05
N PHE A 253 -5.56 -24.46 -2.75
CA PHE A 253 -6.85 -24.84 -2.18
C PHE A 253 -6.71 -26.02 -1.21
N ARG A 254 -7.35 -25.89 -0.05
CA ARG A 254 -7.47 -26.95 0.95
C ARG A 254 -8.62 -27.87 0.57
N GLU A 255 -8.41 -29.18 0.63
CA GLU A 255 -9.44 -30.15 0.26
C GLU A 255 -10.72 -29.98 1.11
N ASP A 256 -10.56 -29.81 2.43
CA ASP A 256 -11.68 -29.67 3.37
C ASP A 256 -12.42 -28.32 3.28
N TYR A 257 -11.84 -27.30 2.62
CA TYR A 257 -12.39 -25.94 2.52
C TYR A 257 -12.57 -25.49 1.06
N ARG A 258 -12.60 -26.44 0.11
CA ARG A 258 -12.51 -26.15 -1.33
C ARG A 258 -13.54 -25.12 -1.82
N GLU A 259 -14.78 -25.20 -1.37
CA GLU A 259 -15.81 -24.24 -1.76
C GLU A 259 -15.53 -22.83 -1.24
N GLU A 260 -15.02 -22.71 -0.01
CA GLU A 260 -14.63 -21.44 0.59
C GLU A 260 -13.43 -20.84 -0.14
N ASP A 261 -12.42 -21.67 -0.43
CA ASP A 261 -11.21 -21.25 -1.11
C ASP A 261 -11.51 -20.82 -2.56
N LEU A 262 -12.44 -21.49 -3.25
CA LEU A 262 -12.95 -21.07 -4.56
C LEU A 262 -13.66 -19.72 -4.52
N ARG A 263 -14.49 -19.47 -3.49
CA ARG A 263 -15.10 -18.14 -3.29
C ARG A 263 -14.04 -17.09 -3.00
N GLY A 264 -13.04 -17.42 -2.18
CA GLY A 264 -11.91 -16.56 -1.87
C GLY A 264 -11.11 -16.18 -3.12
N GLU A 265 -10.87 -17.13 -4.02
CA GLU A 265 -10.19 -16.88 -5.29
C GLU A 265 -11.01 -16.00 -6.23
N ALA A 266 -12.32 -16.23 -6.33
CA ALA A 266 -13.21 -15.39 -7.12
C ALA A 266 -13.22 -13.93 -6.60
N LEU A 267 -13.28 -13.75 -5.27
CA LEU A 267 -13.16 -12.44 -4.64
C LEU A 267 -11.80 -11.81 -4.91
N ARG A 268 -10.71 -12.57 -4.84
CA ARG A 268 -9.35 -12.08 -5.12
C ARG A 268 -9.26 -11.52 -6.53
N ILE A 269 -9.71 -12.29 -7.52
CA ILE A 269 -9.68 -11.89 -8.94
C ILE A 269 -10.48 -10.60 -9.14
N ASP A 270 -11.65 -10.47 -8.50
CA ASP A 270 -12.48 -9.27 -8.63
C ASP A 270 -11.88 -8.05 -7.91
N GLU A 271 -11.41 -8.23 -6.67
CA GLU A 271 -10.73 -7.17 -5.91
C GLU A 271 -9.49 -6.67 -6.64
N TRP A 272 -8.69 -7.57 -7.21
CA TRP A 272 -7.44 -7.23 -7.89
C TRP A 272 -7.63 -6.35 -9.11
N LYS A 273 -8.77 -6.42 -9.81
CA LYS A 273 -9.05 -5.53 -10.96
C LYS A 273 -8.87 -4.06 -10.60
N LEU A 274 -9.27 -3.67 -9.39
CA LEU A 274 -9.17 -2.29 -8.89
C LEU A 274 -8.00 -2.09 -7.93
N ASP A 275 -7.77 -3.03 -7.02
CA ASP A 275 -6.85 -2.83 -5.91
C ASP A 275 -5.39 -2.88 -6.38
N VAL A 276 -5.00 -3.88 -7.20
CA VAL A 276 -3.63 -4.00 -7.74
C VAL A 276 -3.17 -2.75 -8.49
N PRO A 277 -3.93 -2.19 -9.45
CA PRO A 277 -3.48 -1.00 -10.17
C PRO A 277 -3.55 0.28 -9.33
N THR A 278 -4.10 0.25 -8.11
CA THR A 278 -4.19 1.42 -7.22
C THR A 278 -3.25 1.37 -6.01
N ILE A 279 -2.61 0.24 -5.71
CA ILE A 279 -1.73 0.08 -4.52
C ILE A 279 -0.58 1.07 -4.47
N GLY A 280 -0.05 1.48 -5.63
CA GLY A 280 1.02 2.47 -5.71
C GLY A 280 0.65 3.81 -5.04
N TYR A 281 -0.65 4.09 -4.84
CA TYR A 281 -1.10 5.30 -4.15
C TYR A 281 -0.68 5.30 -2.69
N VAL A 282 -0.73 4.16 -2.01
CA VAL A 282 -0.23 4.01 -0.63
C VAL A 282 1.21 4.50 -0.59
N TYR A 283 2.03 3.93 -1.47
CA TYR A 283 3.43 4.28 -1.60
C TYR A 283 3.66 5.64 -2.23
N GLU A 284 2.68 6.39 -2.74
CA GLU A 284 2.78 7.78 -3.20
C GLU A 284 2.33 8.78 -2.11
N SER A 285 1.45 8.37 -1.18
CA SER A 285 0.91 9.20 -0.10
C SER A 285 1.62 9.07 1.26
N SER A 286 2.28 7.94 1.55
CA SER A 286 3.07 7.73 2.78
C SER A 286 4.07 8.85 3.06
N VAL A 287 4.21 9.31 4.30
CA VAL A 287 5.27 10.25 4.66
C VAL A 287 6.59 9.50 4.87
N GLN A 288 6.49 8.29 5.42
CA GLN A 288 7.63 7.42 5.67
C GLN A 288 7.29 6.00 5.25
N MET A 289 8.12 5.44 4.38
CA MET A 289 7.95 4.08 3.90
C MET A 289 8.94 3.19 4.63
N VAL A 290 8.49 2.07 5.18
CA VAL A 290 9.35 1.13 5.90
C VAL A 290 9.78 0.02 4.95
N CYS A 291 11.09 -0.15 4.76
CA CYS A 291 11.68 -1.16 3.89
C CYS A 291 12.30 -2.31 4.68
N TYR A 292 11.78 -3.51 4.50
CA TYR A 292 12.42 -4.77 4.89
C TYR A 292 13.26 -5.30 3.72
N LEU A 293 14.50 -4.80 3.61
CA LEU A 293 15.35 -5.05 2.45
C LEU A 293 15.89 -6.47 2.36
N CYS A 294 15.86 -7.27 3.44
CA CYS A 294 16.36 -8.65 3.49
C CYS A 294 15.25 -9.71 3.70
N GLY A 295 13.99 -9.31 3.59
CA GLY A 295 12.82 -10.15 3.87
C GLY A 295 12.00 -9.59 5.03
N LEU A 296 10.68 -9.73 4.93
CA LEU A 296 9.75 -9.18 5.92
C LEU A 296 10.04 -9.71 7.34
N GLY A 297 10.30 -8.81 8.28
CA GLY A 297 10.62 -9.17 9.67
C GLY A 297 12.01 -9.78 9.88
N GLN A 298 12.82 -9.94 8.83
CA GLN A 298 14.15 -10.53 8.90
C GLN A 298 15.20 -9.51 9.39
N PRO A 299 16.27 -9.97 10.07
CA PRO A 299 17.40 -9.12 10.39
C PRO A 299 18.07 -8.58 9.13
N LEU A 300 18.49 -7.33 9.20
CA LEU A 300 19.26 -6.71 8.14
C LEU A 300 20.65 -7.35 8.12
N SER A 301 20.98 -7.98 7.00
CA SER A 301 22.25 -8.66 6.79
C SER A 301 22.81 -8.29 5.41
N TRP A 302 24.03 -7.76 5.36
CA TRP A 302 24.68 -7.52 4.09
C TRP A 302 25.28 -8.81 3.52
N ALA A 303 24.81 -9.22 2.35
CA ALA A 303 25.44 -10.24 1.54
C ALA A 303 25.56 -9.71 0.10
N PRO A 304 26.77 -9.51 -0.47
CA PRO A 304 26.92 -9.03 -1.85
C PRO A 304 26.16 -9.89 -2.87
N ALA A 305 26.12 -11.21 -2.66
CA ALA A 305 25.34 -12.15 -3.48
C ALA A 305 23.82 -11.88 -3.43
N TYR A 306 23.31 -11.35 -2.33
CA TYR A 306 21.89 -11.00 -2.19
C TYR A 306 21.50 -9.85 -3.13
N LEU A 307 22.36 -8.86 -3.35
CA LEU A 307 22.04 -7.71 -4.20
C LEU A 307 21.83 -8.07 -5.67
N VAL A 308 22.47 -9.14 -6.14
CA VAL A 308 22.35 -9.62 -7.52
C VAL A 308 21.28 -10.69 -7.68
N GLY A 309 20.74 -11.22 -6.57
CA GLY A 309 19.69 -12.22 -6.59
C GLY A 309 18.35 -11.68 -7.07
N GLU A 310 17.55 -12.52 -7.72
CA GLU A 310 16.21 -12.17 -8.22
C GLU A 310 15.22 -11.77 -7.12
N ARG A 311 15.48 -12.27 -5.90
CA ARG A 311 14.69 -12.01 -4.70
C ARG A 311 15.10 -10.73 -3.97
N SER A 312 16.19 -10.10 -4.41
CA SER A 312 16.61 -8.81 -3.88
C SER A 312 15.50 -7.80 -4.01
N TRP A 313 15.25 -7.03 -2.96
CA TRP A 313 14.32 -5.90 -3.01
C TRP A 313 14.56 -5.00 -4.23
N PHE A 314 15.82 -4.77 -4.61
CA PHE A 314 16.20 -3.91 -5.73
C PHE A 314 15.82 -4.47 -7.10
N ASN A 315 15.69 -5.80 -7.22
CA ASN A 315 15.51 -6.52 -8.47
C ASN A 315 14.06 -6.98 -8.69
N ARG A 316 13.10 -6.54 -7.88
CA ARG A 316 11.69 -6.95 -8.00
C ARG A 316 10.89 -5.91 -8.78
N ALA A 317 10.11 -6.33 -9.77
CA ALA A 317 9.34 -5.42 -10.63
C ALA A 317 8.43 -4.49 -9.82
N TRP A 318 7.70 -5.05 -8.86
CA TRP A 318 6.78 -4.30 -8.00
C TRP A 318 7.48 -3.22 -7.15
N THR A 319 8.69 -3.46 -6.65
CA THR A 319 9.36 -2.49 -5.76
C THR A 319 9.80 -1.21 -6.50
N LEU A 320 9.85 -1.21 -7.83
CA LEU A 320 10.10 0.03 -8.59
C LEU A 320 9.03 1.08 -8.33
N GLN A 321 7.76 0.70 -8.25
CA GLN A 321 6.68 1.65 -7.99
C GLN A 321 6.73 2.20 -6.55
N GLU A 322 7.41 1.48 -5.66
CA GLU A 322 7.58 1.80 -4.24
C GLU A 322 8.79 2.74 -4.05
N THR A 323 9.70 2.80 -5.03
CA THR A 323 10.77 3.80 -5.09
C THR A 323 10.20 5.17 -5.48
N ARG A 324 10.33 6.14 -4.57
CA ARG A 324 9.79 7.49 -4.77
C ARG A 324 10.77 8.46 -5.40
N ASP A 325 10.15 9.38 -6.13
CA ASP A 325 10.74 10.58 -6.69
C ASP A 325 10.28 11.76 -5.82
N ARG A 326 11.13 12.24 -4.89
CA ARG A 326 11.16 13.60 -4.28
C ARG A 326 11.95 13.72 -2.96
N TYR A 327 12.51 14.92 -2.77
CA TYR A 327 13.30 15.50 -1.67
C TYR A 327 12.71 15.52 -0.23
N GLN A 328 11.58 14.86 0.07
CA GLN A 328 10.89 15.04 1.37
C GLN A 328 10.48 13.76 2.09
N HIS A 329 10.77 12.57 1.53
CA HIS A 329 10.30 11.31 2.09
C HIS A 329 11.47 10.35 2.33
N GLN A 330 11.65 9.95 3.59
CA GLN A 330 12.75 9.08 4.01
C GLN A 330 12.26 7.64 4.10
N ALA A 331 12.91 6.73 3.39
CA ALA A 331 12.75 5.30 3.61
C ALA A 331 13.39 4.93 4.96
N ILE A 332 12.61 4.28 5.82
CA ILE A 332 13.12 3.68 7.06
C ILE A 332 13.56 2.26 6.73
N ILE A 333 14.83 1.94 6.96
CA ILE A 333 15.32 0.57 6.82
C ILE A 333 15.01 -0.20 8.12
N ALA A 334 14.16 -1.22 8.01
CA ALA A 334 13.79 -2.12 9.10
C ALA A 334 14.78 -3.31 9.22
N GLY A 335 14.56 -4.17 10.21
CA GLY A 335 15.43 -5.31 10.51
C GLY A 335 16.70 -4.91 11.28
N GLU A 336 16.68 -3.78 12.00
CA GLU A 336 17.87 -3.26 12.68
C GLU A 336 18.51 -4.26 13.65
N THR A 337 19.77 -4.60 13.35
CA THR A 337 20.68 -5.36 14.21
C THR A 337 21.72 -4.40 14.82
N SER A 338 22.73 -4.92 15.52
CA SER A 338 23.83 -4.12 16.06
C SER A 338 24.88 -3.67 15.01
N ASP A 339 24.72 -4.05 13.72
CA ASP A 339 25.68 -3.72 12.65
C ASP A 339 25.26 -2.49 11.83
N ASP A 340 25.86 -1.34 12.13
CA ASP A 340 25.56 -0.06 11.46
C ASP A 340 26.17 0.07 10.05
N ASN A 341 27.19 -0.73 9.70
CA ASN A 341 27.84 -0.65 8.40
C ASN A 341 26.90 -1.15 7.28
N THR A 342 26.24 -2.29 7.53
CA THR A 342 25.23 -2.87 6.63
C THR A 342 24.13 -1.85 6.28
N ARG A 343 23.63 -1.12 7.28
CA ARG A 343 22.59 -0.09 7.09
C ARG A 343 23.05 1.04 6.16
N THR A 344 24.29 1.48 6.31
CA THR A 344 24.85 2.57 5.50
C THR A 344 24.97 2.16 4.02
N MET A 345 25.39 0.93 3.75
CA MET A 345 25.47 0.41 2.37
C MET A 345 24.10 0.37 1.68
N PHE A 346 23.07 -0.13 2.38
CA PHE A 346 21.71 -0.13 1.84
C PHE A 346 21.15 1.27 1.63
N ARG A 347 21.46 2.23 2.52
CA ARG A 347 21.05 3.63 2.35
C ARG A 347 21.64 4.24 1.08
N ASN A 348 22.95 4.07 0.86
CA ASN A 348 23.62 4.56 -0.35
C ASN A 348 23.01 3.94 -1.62
N LYS A 349 22.64 2.65 -1.58
CA LYS A 349 21.98 1.97 -2.70
C LYS A 349 20.55 2.47 -2.94
N LEU A 350 19.79 2.78 -1.89
CA LEU A 350 18.47 3.39 -2.03
C LEU A 350 18.55 4.83 -2.57
N GLU A 351 19.58 5.58 -2.18
CA GLU A 351 19.80 6.93 -2.68
C GLU A 351 20.11 6.95 -4.18
N SER A 352 20.85 5.97 -4.72
CA SER A 352 21.12 5.89 -6.16
C SER A 352 19.89 5.58 -7.03
N LEU A 353 18.76 5.19 -6.44
CA LEU A 353 17.49 5.02 -7.14
C LEU A 353 16.65 6.31 -7.22
N ARG A 354 17.03 7.37 -6.49
CA ARG A 354 16.24 8.62 -6.40
C ARG A 354 16.37 9.51 -7.64
N ASP A 355 17.38 9.30 -8.48
CA ASP A 355 17.69 10.15 -9.64
C ASP A 355 17.02 9.70 -10.96
N VAL A 356 15.97 8.86 -10.88
CA VAL A 356 15.31 8.25 -12.03
C VAL A 356 14.05 9.05 -12.39
N PHE A 357 14.14 9.98 -13.35
CA PHE A 357 13.07 10.94 -13.65
C PHE A 357 12.42 10.78 -15.03
N SER A 358 13.13 10.24 -16.02
CA SER A 358 12.61 10.11 -17.39
C SER A 358 11.92 8.76 -17.62
N ALA A 359 11.03 8.70 -18.62
CA ALA A 359 10.43 7.43 -19.05
C ALA A 359 11.50 6.38 -19.38
N LYS A 360 12.60 6.82 -20.01
CA LYS A 360 13.77 6.02 -20.35
C LYS A 360 14.41 5.37 -19.13
N ASP A 361 14.72 6.17 -18.10
CA ASP A 361 15.42 5.69 -16.90
C ASP A 361 14.52 4.71 -16.12
N ILE A 362 13.23 5.01 -16.03
CA ILE A 362 12.24 4.15 -15.37
C ILE A 362 12.16 2.79 -16.09
N ILE A 363 12.08 2.80 -17.41
CA ILE A 363 12.06 1.58 -18.23
C ILE A 363 13.35 0.79 -18.06
N LEU A 364 14.52 1.45 -18.13
CA LEU A 364 15.82 0.79 -17.96
C LEU A 364 15.91 0.08 -16.61
N GLN A 365 15.40 0.72 -15.57
CA GLN A 365 15.31 0.16 -14.23
C GLN A 365 14.30 -1.00 -14.14
N MET A 366 13.22 -1.02 -14.93
CA MET A 366 12.28 -2.14 -14.97
C MET A 366 12.86 -3.37 -15.70
N ARG A 367 13.67 -3.16 -16.74
CA ARG A 367 14.29 -4.25 -17.54
C ARG A 367 15.16 -5.19 -16.72
N THR A 368 15.85 -4.67 -15.70
CA THR A 368 16.72 -5.48 -14.83
C THR A 368 15.96 -6.17 -13.72
N ARG A 369 14.64 -5.96 -13.61
CA ARG A 369 13.80 -6.50 -12.55
C ARG A 369 13.02 -7.73 -12.96
N VAL A 370 12.88 -8.64 -12.00
CA VAL A 370 12.18 -9.91 -12.08
C VAL A 370 10.74 -9.75 -11.61
N SER A 371 9.84 -10.43 -12.32
CA SER A 371 8.41 -10.48 -12.03
C SER A 371 7.95 -11.94 -11.95
N THR A 372 6.88 -12.20 -11.19
CA THR A 372 6.28 -13.54 -11.15
C THR A 372 5.34 -13.75 -12.32
N ASN A 373 4.50 -12.75 -12.64
CA ASN A 373 3.74 -12.73 -13.88
C ASN A 373 4.36 -11.70 -14.85
N PRO A 374 4.48 -12.00 -16.15
CA PRO A 374 5.04 -11.05 -17.12
C PRO A 374 4.36 -9.67 -17.08
N ILE A 375 3.03 -9.64 -16.94
CA ILE A 375 2.26 -8.39 -16.85
C ILE A 375 2.64 -7.50 -15.65
N ASP A 376 3.22 -8.07 -14.58
CA ASP A 376 3.59 -7.29 -13.40
C ASP A 376 4.70 -6.26 -13.72
N ARG A 377 5.53 -6.50 -14.75
CA ARG A 377 6.50 -5.50 -15.23
C ARG A 377 5.80 -4.26 -15.78
N VAL A 378 4.67 -4.45 -16.48
CA VAL A 378 3.85 -3.35 -16.99
C VAL A 378 3.09 -2.69 -15.84
N ALA A 379 2.50 -3.47 -14.95
CA ALA A 379 1.74 -2.95 -13.80
C ALA A 379 2.62 -2.13 -12.83
N GLY A 380 3.87 -2.56 -12.59
CA GLY A 380 4.84 -1.83 -11.77
C GLY A 380 5.30 -0.49 -12.36
N LEU A 381 4.96 -0.17 -13.61
CA LEU A 381 5.27 1.12 -14.24
C LEU A 381 4.17 2.18 -14.04
N VAL A 382 2.96 1.76 -13.64
CA VAL A 382 1.75 2.59 -13.61
C VAL A 382 1.95 3.89 -12.82
N TYR A 383 2.57 3.82 -11.65
CA TYR A 383 2.80 4.99 -10.79
C TYR A 383 4.05 5.80 -11.13
N ARG A 384 4.94 5.27 -11.98
CA ARG A 384 6.18 5.94 -12.37
C ARG A 384 6.04 6.74 -13.66
N LEU A 385 5.25 6.26 -14.63
CA LEU A 385 5.15 6.85 -15.98
C LEU A 385 4.07 7.93 -16.15
N ARG A 386 3.66 8.59 -15.05
CA ARG A 386 2.68 9.70 -15.01
C ARG A 386 1.52 9.53 -16.01
N LEU A 387 0.55 8.69 -15.65
CA LEU A 387 -0.60 8.40 -16.51
C LEU A 387 -1.76 9.40 -16.31
N ARG A 388 -2.55 9.61 -17.36
CA ARG A 388 -3.81 10.38 -17.35
C ARG A 388 -4.96 9.63 -16.69
N TYR A 389 -4.92 8.30 -16.75
CA TYR A 389 -5.81 7.36 -16.09
C TYR A 389 -5.01 6.06 -15.86
N ILE A 390 -5.47 5.19 -14.97
CA ILE A 390 -4.93 3.82 -14.86
C ILE A 390 -5.96 2.85 -15.44
N THR A 391 -5.55 1.64 -15.81
CA THR A 391 -6.45 0.60 -16.30
C THR A 391 -6.62 -0.49 -15.25
N ILE A 392 -7.71 -1.24 -15.33
CA ILE A 392 -7.89 -2.42 -14.46
C ILE A 392 -6.76 -3.43 -14.67
N TYR A 393 -6.48 -4.20 -13.64
CA TYR A 393 -5.55 -5.32 -13.74
C TYR A 393 -6.30 -6.59 -14.16
N ASP A 394 -5.83 -7.24 -15.22
CA ASP A 394 -6.29 -8.54 -15.67
C ASP A 394 -5.09 -9.48 -15.82
N ALA A 395 -4.97 -10.46 -14.92
CA ALA A 395 -3.86 -11.40 -14.92
C ALA A 395 -3.79 -12.28 -16.19
N ASN A 396 -4.91 -12.40 -16.94
CA ASN A 396 -4.97 -13.17 -18.17
C ASN A 396 -4.65 -12.32 -19.41
N GLN A 397 -4.50 -11.01 -19.25
CA GLN A 397 -4.16 -10.12 -20.35
C GLN A 397 -2.71 -10.37 -20.79
N SER A 398 -2.48 -10.39 -22.10
CA SER A 398 -1.13 -10.45 -22.66
C SER A 398 -0.33 -9.18 -22.30
N GLU A 399 0.96 -9.33 -22.04
CA GLU A 399 1.87 -8.22 -21.71
C GLU A 399 1.82 -7.10 -22.75
N GLU A 400 1.79 -7.43 -24.05
CA GLU A 400 1.70 -6.43 -25.13
C GLU A 400 0.40 -5.62 -25.10
N SER A 401 -0.73 -6.25 -24.77
CA SER A 401 -2.01 -5.55 -24.64
C SER A 401 -2.02 -4.64 -23.41
N ALA A 402 -1.42 -5.06 -22.30
CA ALA A 402 -1.28 -4.22 -21.12
C ALA A 402 -0.36 -3.02 -21.41
N TRP A 403 0.75 -3.26 -22.12
CA TRP A 403 1.67 -2.22 -22.58
C TRP A 403 0.98 -1.20 -23.50
N GLU A 404 0.14 -1.66 -24.42
CA GLU A 404 -0.70 -0.79 -25.25
C GLU A 404 -1.57 0.16 -24.42
N GLN A 405 -2.27 -0.39 -23.43
CA GLN A 405 -3.10 0.42 -22.54
C GLN A 405 -2.27 1.43 -21.75
N LEU A 406 -1.10 1.00 -21.24
CA LEU A 406 -0.18 1.87 -20.51
C LEU A 406 0.29 3.05 -21.37
N VAL A 407 0.80 2.81 -22.59
CA VAL A 407 1.28 3.87 -23.49
C VAL A 407 0.15 4.83 -23.88
N ASN A 408 -1.06 4.31 -24.12
CA ASN A 408 -2.25 5.11 -24.39
C ASN A 408 -2.68 5.97 -23.18
N ALA A 409 -2.40 5.51 -21.96
CA ALA A 409 -2.67 6.22 -20.73
C ALA A 409 -1.60 7.27 -20.38
N MET A 410 -0.34 7.09 -20.80
CA MET A 410 0.77 8.03 -20.52
C MET A 410 0.44 9.47 -20.91
N MET A 411 0.92 10.42 -20.11
CA MET A 411 0.93 11.83 -20.49
C MET A 411 1.81 12.06 -21.73
N TYR A 412 1.49 13.11 -22.50
CA TYR A 412 2.13 13.39 -23.79
C TYR A 412 3.66 13.50 -23.70
N SER A 413 4.20 14.06 -22.62
CA SER A 413 5.66 14.18 -22.43
C SER A 413 6.34 12.81 -22.27
N PHE A 414 5.80 11.92 -21.43
CA PHE A 414 6.36 10.58 -21.21
C PHE A 414 6.22 9.69 -22.45
N ARG A 415 5.12 9.84 -23.19
CA ARG A 415 4.94 9.16 -24.48
C ARG A 415 5.92 9.66 -25.53
N ALA A 416 6.18 10.96 -25.56
CA ALA A 416 7.17 11.55 -26.45
C ALA A 416 8.58 11.02 -26.11
N ASP A 417 8.96 11.06 -24.84
CA ASP A 417 10.24 10.53 -24.38
C ASP A 417 10.40 9.06 -24.81
N LEU A 418 9.37 8.24 -24.64
CA LEU A 418 9.36 6.86 -25.12
C LEU A 418 9.57 6.78 -26.64
N PHE A 419 8.80 7.51 -27.44
CA PHE A 419 8.93 7.52 -28.91
C PHE A 419 10.35 7.85 -29.36
N PHE A 420 10.92 8.91 -28.81
CA PHE A 420 12.28 9.34 -29.16
C PHE A 420 13.38 8.40 -28.66
N CYS A 421 13.09 7.57 -27.65
CA CYS A 421 14.04 6.55 -27.20
C CYS A 421 14.04 5.29 -28.06
N TYR A 422 12.99 5.07 -28.85
CA TYR A 422 12.81 3.89 -29.70
C TYR A 422 12.32 4.37 -31.08
N PRO A 423 13.20 4.95 -31.92
CA PRO A 423 12.82 5.52 -33.21
C PRO A 423 12.44 4.45 -34.24
N GLU A 424 12.85 3.19 -34.00
CA GLU A 424 12.49 2.05 -34.84
C GLU A 424 10.98 1.78 -34.81
N PRO A 425 10.39 1.35 -35.94
CA PRO A 425 9.00 0.93 -35.96
C PRO A 425 8.71 -0.16 -34.93
N GLY A 426 7.56 -0.05 -34.28
CA GLY A 426 7.00 -1.11 -33.47
C GLY A 426 6.83 -2.40 -34.26
N ASP A 427 7.22 -3.54 -33.69
CA ASP A 427 6.97 -4.87 -34.27
C ASP A 427 5.64 -5.50 -33.80
N GLY A 428 4.89 -4.77 -32.97
CA GLY A 428 3.55 -5.15 -32.51
C GLY A 428 2.43 -4.69 -33.46
N ARG A 429 1.22 -4.53 -32.90
CA ARG A 429 0.03 -4.07 -33.66
C ARG A 429 0.12 -2.61 -34.11
N LYS A 430 1.04 -1.82 -33.57
CA LYS A 430 1.20 -0.39 -33.81
C LYS A 430 2.66 -0.09 -34.15
N TYR A 431 2.90 0.47 -35.32
CA TYR A 431 4.26 0.78 -35.80
C TYR A 431 4.84 2.08 -35.24
N TRP A 432 4.00 3.03 -34.81
CA TRP A 432 4.48 4.33 -34.32
C TRP A 432 5.04 4.29 -32.90
N ARG A 433 4.98 3.16 -32.19
CA ARG A 433 5.46 3.02 -30.82
C ARG A 433 6.14 1.66 -30.66
N PRO A 434 7.14 1.54 -29.76
CA PRO A 434 7.77 0.25 -29.53
C PRO A 434 6.80 -0.73 -28.86
N SER A 435 6.93 -2.02 -29.20
CA SER A 435 6.26 -3.12 -28.48
C SER A 435 6.86 -3.28 -27.08
N CYS A 436 6.17 -4.03 -26.23
CA CYS A 436 6.66 -4.35 -24.90
C CYS A 436 7.96 -5.14 -24.98
N THR A 437 8.06 -6.10 -25.89
CA THR A 437 9.29 -6.88 -26.14
C THR A 437 10.45 -5.98 -26.58
N GLN A 438 10.23 -5.06 -27.53
CA GLN A 438 11.25 -4.09 -27.90
C GLN A 438 11.68 -3.27 -26.69
N VAL A 439 10.73 -2.78 -25.88
CA VAL A 439 11.05 -1.99 -24.69
C VAL A 439 11.69 -2.81 -23.58
N MET A 440 11.43 -4.10 -23.43
CA MET A 440 12.01 -4.90 -22.35
C MET A 440 13.37 -5.51 -22.72
N ASP A 441 13.58 -5.83 -24.01
CA ASP A 441 14.69 -6.71 -24.42
C ASP A 441 15.74 -6.01 -25.31
N THR A 442 15.45 -4.84 -25.91
CA THR A 442 16.43 -4.16 -26.79
C THR A 442 17.33 -3.18 -26.05
N THR A 443 18.61 -3.10 -26.40
CA THR A 443 19.52 -2.02 -25.93
C THR A 443 19.17 -0.69 -26.59
N PHE A 444 19.16 0.42 -25.83
CA PHE A 444 18.89 1.76 -26.39
C PHE A 444 19.90 2.11 -27.49
N PRO A 445 19.48 2.86 -28.54
CA PRO A 445 20.40 3.47 -29.48
C PRO A 445 21.40 4.33 -28.72
N THR A 446 22.69 4.04 -28.89
CA THR A 446 23.80 4.64 -28.13
C THR A 446 24.19 6.04 -28.61
N ASP A 447 23.57 6.58 -29.66
CA ASP A 447 24.03 7.82 -30.28
C ASP A 447 23.63 9.07 -29.47
N PRO A 448 24.59 9.83 -28.88
CA PRO A 448 24.34 11.06 -28.13
C PRO A 448 23.76 12.21 -28.97
N SER A 449 23.98 12.21 -30.29
CA SER A 449 23.68 13.35 -31.18
C SER A 449 22.17 13.52 -31.45
N ILE A 450 21.42 12.41 -31.47
CA ILE A 450 19.96 12.36 -31.59
C ILE A 450 19.31 13.13 -30.42
N TRP A 451 19.87 13.02 -29.21
CA TRP A 451 19.30 13.57 -27.98
C TRP A 451 19.37 15.10 -27.85
N SER A 452 20.39 15.75 -28.43
CA SER A 452 20.50 17.22 -28.39
C SER A 452 19.45 17.90 -29.29
N SER A 453 19.05 17.23 -30.37
CA SER A 453 18.00 17.71 -31.28
C SER A 453 16.61 17.45 -30.71
N ILE A 454 16.42 16.31 -30.02
CA ILE A 454 15.18 15.95 -29.33
C ILE A 454 14.87 16.91 -28.18
N THR A 455 15.85 17.25 -27.34
CA THR A 455 15.63 18.16 -26.19
C THR A 455 15.14 19.54 -26.62
N GLY A 456 15.62 20.06 -27.76
CA GLY A 456 15.09 21.28 -28.38
C GLY A 456 13.65 21.15 -28.91
N PHE A 457 13.31 20.02 -29.53
CA PHE A 457 11.95 19.72 -30.02
C PHE A 457 10.94 19.55 -28.86
N LEU A 458 11.36 18.91 -27.77
CA LEU A 458 10.53 18.67 -26.58
C LEU A 458 10.24 19.94 -25.76
N GLN A 459 11.05 20.99 -25.87
CA GLN A 459 10.80 22.28 -25.20
C GLN A 459 9.64 23.08 -25.84
N ASN A 460 9.17 22.71 -27.04
CA ASN A 460 8.11 23.42 -27.75
C ASN A 460 6.75 22.66 -27.70
N ASN A 461 5.82 23.14 -26.88
CA ASN A 461 4.56 22.44 -26.55
C ASN A 461 3.58 22.28 -27.73
N GLU A 462 3.54 23.23 -28.68
CA GLU A 462 2.60 23.17 -29.82
C GLU A 462 2.99 22.11 -30.85
N ASN A 463 4.29 21.97 -31.14
CA ASN A 463 4.81 20.96 -32.06
C ASN A 463 4.62 19.53 -31.51
N ARG A 464 4.72 19.35 -30.19
CA ARG A 464 4.44 18.07 -29.50
C ARG A 464 3.00 17.61 -29.71
N SER A 465 2.00 18.45 -29.42
CA SER A 465 0.58 18.03 -29.46
C SER A 465 0.10 17.65 -30.87
N ASN A 466 0.55 18.39 -31.89
CA ASN A 466 0.15 18.18 -33.28
C ASN A 466 0.76 16.89 -33.88
N PHE A 467 2.03 16.61 -33.58
CA PHE A 467 2.70 15.39 -34.04
C PHE A 467 2.03 14.11 -33.51
N PHE A 468 1.75 14.04 -32.20
CA PHE A 468 1.16 12.83 -31.60
C PHE A 468 -0.31 12.61 -31.98
N SER A 469 -1.07 13.69 -32.20
CA SER A 469 -2.44 13.58 -32.69
C SER A 469 -2.50 12.97 -34.08
N ALA A 470 -1.50 13.23 -34.94
CA ALA A 470 -1.42 12.67 -36.28
C ALA A 470 -0.76 11.27 -36.31
N ALA A 471 0.23 11.01 -35.46
CA ALA A 471 0.88 9.69 -35.35
C ALA A 471 -0.07 8.59 -34.84
N GLN A 472 -1.01 8.91 -33.93
CA GLN A 472 -1.96 7.94 -33.37
C GLN A 472 -2.85 7.24 -34.42
N TYR A 473 -3.06 7.87 -35.58
CA TYR A 473 -3.89 7.33 -36.67
C TYR A 473 -3.09 6.64 -37.78
N SER A 474 -1.76 6.65 -37.71
CA SER A 474 -0.92 6.00 -38.71
C SER A 474 -0.74 4.51 -38.41
N ASN A 475 -1.17 3.65 -39.35
CA ASN A 475 -0.86 2.22 -39.38
C ASN A 475 0.21 1.90 -40.45
N SER A 476 0.94 2.91 -40.95
CA SER A 476 1.95 2.74 -42.01
C SER A 476 3.37 3.03 -41.48
N PRO A 477 4.37 2.19 -41.81
CA PRO A 477 5.78 2.46 -41.53
C PRO A 477 6.29 3.76 -42.19
N SER A 478 5.65 4.20 -43.28
CA SER A 478 6.04 5.38 -44.07
C SER A 478 5.81 6.74 -43.37
N TRP A 479 5.35 6.73 -42.12
CA TRP A 479 4.98 7.94 -41.37
C TRP A 479 6.07 8.40 -40.38
N ILE A 480 7.12 7.60 -40.19
CA ILE A 480 8.27 7.99 -39.36
C ILE A 480 9.11 8.99 -40.17
N PRO A 481 9.32 10.23 -39.68
CA PRO A 481 10.14 11.20 -40.39
C PRO A 481 11.54 10.63 -40.64
N PRO A 482 12.16 10.87 -41.81
CA PRO A 482 13.49 10.32 -42.13
C PRO A 482 14.62 10.71 -41.16
N ASN A 483 14.37 11.65 -40.23
CA ASN A 483 15.33 12.19 -39.28
C ASN A 483 14.79 12.19 -37.82
N ALA A 484 13.88 11.27 -37.48
CA ALA A 484 13.42 11.07 -36.10
C ALA A 484 14.37 10.18 -35.29
#